data_AF-A0A957SQ76-F1
#
_entry.id   AF-A0A957SQ76-F1
#
_cell.length_a   1.000
_cell.length_b   1.000
_cell.length_c   1.000
_cell.angle_alpha   90.00
_cell.angle_beta   90.00
_cell.angle_gamma   90.00
#
_symmetry.space_group_name_H-M   'P 1'
#
loop_
_entity.id
_entity.type
_entity.pdbx_description
1 polymer ?
#
loop_
_entity_poly.entity_id
_entity_poly.type
_entity_poly.pdbx_seq_one_letter_code
_entity_poly.pdbx_strand_id
1 'polypeptide(L)'
;MVEAALSNSARSQVFIYDDGLNDAWQDWSWGTSAEYASTAQVQNGSSSLAVTYDQGWGALYLHSSASLPRSEYDVLQFWINGGETGGQKVRVVVADENDAFLEESVEVTAQAQSWTPVEIPLSKLGNLRLINGIAWQDATGYTQPPFYLDGVALVNLALPPIATPPPVAGPSLNVDRTAERHPISPDIYGINYADEALAQELSLPVRRWGGNATTRYNWQNDTANRASDWFFENIPEENANPELLPNESAADRFVEQNGRTGTKTLMTVPLIGWTPKTREVNCGFSIAKYGPQQESDPWRTDCGNGVDGSGNVIPNNDPTDTSLAIDPSF
;
A
#
# COMPACT_ATOMS: atom_id res chain seq x y z
N MET A 1 35.18 -15.63 38.73
CA MET A 1 33.88 -16.27 38.50
C MET A 1 32.87 -15.21 38.16
N VAL A 2 32.48 -15.11 36.89
CA VAL A 2 31.09 -15.25 36.45
C VAL A 2 31.19 -15.79 35.02
N GLU A 3 31.06 -17.11 34.88
CA GLU A 3 30.76 -17.76 33.61
C GLU A 3 29.29 -17.41 33.30
N ALA A 4 29.06 -16.58 32.28
CA ALA A 4 27.73 -16.43 31.74
C ALA A 4 27.50 -17.60 30.79
N ALA A 5 26.82 -18.63 31.28
CA ALA A 5 26.30 -19.71 30.46
C ALA A 5 25.40 -19.10 29.38
N LEU A 6 25.84 -19.19 28.12
CA LEU A 6 24.96 -18.98 26.97
C LEU A 6 23.96 -20.13 26.98
N SER A 7 22.74 -19.82 27.44
CA SER A 7 21.58 -20.67 27.26
C SER A 7 21.40 -20.93 25.76
N ASN A 8 21.56 -22.19 25.35
CA ASN A 8 21.30 -22.67 24.01
C ASN A 8 19.77 -22.64 23.80
N SER A 9 19.22 -21.48 23.45
CA SER A 9 17.81 -21.38 23.02
C SER A 9 17.61 -22.28 21.81
N ALA A 10 16.57 -23.12 21.86
CA ALA A 10 16.22 -24.02 20.78
C ALA A 10 16.04 -23.27 19.46
N ARG A 11 16.76 -23.67 18.41
CA ARG A 11 16.53 -23.22 17.03
C ARG A 11 15.29 -23.93 16.50
N SER A 12 14.25 -23.19 16.11
CA SER A 12 13.16 -23.79 15.34
C SER A 12 13.66 -24.09 13.93
N GLN A 13 13.51 -25.32 13.48
CA GLN A 13 13.88 -25.77 12.14
C GLN A 13 12.88 -26.82 11.70
N VAL A 14 12.39 -26.69 10.46
CA VAL A 14 11.61 -27.72 9.79
C VAL A 14 12.18 -27.97 8.41
N PHE A 15 12.58 -29.21 8.16
CA PHE A 15 12.92 -29.66 6.81
C PHE A 15 11.65 -29.89 6.02
N ILE A 16 11.58 -29.27 4.86
CA ILE A 16 10.58 -29.52 3.82
C ILE A 16 11.05 -30.71 2.99
N TYR A 17 12.32 -30.72 2.61
CA TYR A 17 12.96 -31.81 1.89
C TYR A 17 14.38 -32.05 2.41
N ASP A 18 14.72 -33.29 2.74
CA ASP A 18 16.07 -33.77 3.09
C ASP A 18 16.15 -35.26 2.76
N ASP A 19 16.77 -35.63 1.63
CA ASP A 19 16.73 -36.98 1.00
C ASP A 19 15.31 -37.53 0.70
N GLY A 20 14.27 -36.74 0.95
CA GLY A 20 12.87 -37.09 0.80
C GLY A 20 11.96 -35.95 1.24
N LEU A 21 10.76 -35.89 0.67
CA LEU A 21 9.74 -34.92 1.06
C LEU A 21 9.23 -35.26 2.46
N ASN A 22 9.19 -34.27 3.35
CA ASN A 22 8.64 -34.44 4.69
C ASN A 22 7.14 -34.77 4.62
N ASP A 23 6.68 -35.73 5.41
CA ASP A 23 5.28 -36.20 5.44
C ASP A 23 4.24 -35.09 5.71
N ALA A 24 4.64 -33.99 6.34
CA ALA A 24 3.80 -32.82 6.55
C ALA A 24 3.65 -31.94 5.29
N TRP A 25 4.29 -32.29 4.18
CA TRP A 25 4.28 -31.54 2.93
C TRP A 25 3.80 -32.41 1.76
N GLN A 26 3.15 -31.78 0.80
CA GLN A 26 2.55 -32.40 -0.38
C GLN A 26 2.98 -31.66 -1.63
N ASP A 27 3.11 -32.41 -2.72
CA ASP A 27 3.39 -31.86 -4.04
C ASP A 27 2.10 -31.38 -4.72
N TRP A 28 1.97 -30.07 -4.87
CA TRP A 28 0.87 -29.39 -5.56
C TRP A 28 1.37 -28.67 -6.82
N SER A 29 2.46 -29.15 -7.41
CA SER A 29 3.12 -28.57 -8.56
C SER A 29 2.24 -28.54 -9.80
N TRP A 30 2.52 -27.59 -10.69
CA TRP A 30 1.89 -27.48 -12.00
C TRP A 30 2.93 -27.15 -13.07
N GLY A 31 2.71 -27.60 -14.31
CA GLY A 31 3.60 -27.33 -15.44
C GLY A 31 5.06 -27.75 -15.21
N THR A 32 5.29 -28.67 -14.28
CA THR A 32 6.61 -29.07 -13.76
C THR A 32 6.63 -30.56 -13.50
N SER A 33 7.75 -31.21 -13.82
CA SER A 33 8.04 -32.59 -13.43
C SER A 33 9.06 -32.59 -12.29
N ALA A 34 8.76 -33.33 -11.23
CA ALA A 34 9.60 -33.42 -10.03
C ALA A 34 9.97 -34.89 -9.72
N GLU A 35 11.25 -35.16 -9.51
CA GLU A 35 11.79 -36.44 -9.06
C GLU A 35 12.43 -36.26 -7.67
N TYR A 36 11.78 -36.80 -6.64
CA TYR A 36 12.16 -36.61 -5.23
C TYR A 36 13.30 -37.51 -4.74
N ALA A 37 13.77 -38.44 -5.56
CA ALA A 37 14.82 -39.40 -5.19
C ALA A 37 15.96 -39.43 -6.24
N SER A 38 16.30 -38.26 -6.78
CA SER A 38 17.29 -38.17 -7.86
C SER A 38 18.70 -38.38 -7.31
N THR A 39 19.48 -39.22 -7.99
CA THR A 39 20.89 -39.50 -7.65
C THR A 39 21.88 -38.83 -8.62
N ALA A 40 21.38 -38.06 -9.59
CA ALA A 40 22.20 -37.45 -10.64
C ALA A 40 23.09 -36.30 -10.13
N GLN A 41 22.58 -35.50 -9.20
CA GLN A 41 23.30 -34.48 -8.44
C GLN A 41 22.84 -34.62 -6.99
N VAL A 42 23.74 -34.71 -6.03
CA VAL A 42 23.40 -34.76 -4.60
C VAL A 42 24.30 -33.77 -3.87
N GLN A 43 23.75 -32.96 -2.97
CA GLN A 43 24.56 -32.11 -2.11
C GLN A 43 24.88 -32.90 -0.84
N ASN A 44 23.83 -33.28 -0.11
CA ASN A 44 23.92 -33.93 1.19
C ASN A 44 23.18 -35.27 1.14
N GLY A 45 23.62 -36.23 1.95
CA GLY A 45 22.93 -37.52 2.02
C GLY A 45 23.03 -38.35 0.74
N SER A 46 21.89 -38.79 0.22
CA SER A 46 21.78 -39.83 -0.80
C SER A 46 20.89 -39.48 -2.00
N SER A 47 20.11 -38.41 -1.94
CA SER A 47 19.19 -37.99 -3.01
C SER A 47 18.97 -36.47 -3.00
N SER A 48 18.62 -35.93 -4.15
CA SER A 48 18.11 -34.56 -4.28
C SER A 48 16.79 -34.51 -5.03
N LEU A 49 16.12 -33.36 -4.96
CA LEU A 49 14.89 -33.08 -5.69
C LEU A 49 15.24 -32.50 -7.07
N ALA A 50 15.09 -33.30 -8.11
CA ALA A 50 15.25 -32.83 -9.49
C ALA A 50 13.93 -32.23 -10.01
N VAL A 51 14.01 -31.05 -10.61
CA VAL A 51 12.86 -30.25 -11.04
C VAL A 51 13.06 -29.81 -12.48
N THR A 52 12.08 -30.06 -13.34
CA THR A 52 12.07 -29.63 -14.75
C THR A 52 10.81 -28.83 -15.04
N TYR A 53 10.94 -27.62 -15.58
CA TYR A 53 9.77 -26.84 -16.01
C TYR A 53 9.36 -27.26 -17.42
N ASP A 54 8.23 -27.95 -17.51
CA ASP A 54 7.68 -28.51 -18.76
C ASP A 54 6.82 -27.49 -19.53
N GLN A 55 6.42 -26.40 -18.86
CA GLN A 55 5.65 -25.31 -19.42
C GLN A 55 6.11 -23.96 -18.85
N GLY A 56 5.88 -22.88 -19.59
CA GLY A 56 6.07 -21.53 -19.06
C GLY A 56 5.19 -21.29 -17.84
N TRP A 57 5.73 -20.60 -16.84
CA TRP A 57 5.10 -20.33 -15.54
C TRP A 57 4.77 -21.57 -14.70
N GLY A 58 5.33 -22.74 -15.03
CA GLY A 58 5.28 -23.92 -14.17
C GLY A 58 5.97 -23.68 -12.83
N ALA A 59 5.51 -24.34 -11.77
CA ALA A 59 6.16 -24.30 -10.46
C ALA A 59 6.25 -25.69 -9.83
N LEU A 60 7.39 -25.93 -9.15
CA LEU A 60 7.43 -26.86 -8.04
C LEU A 60 6.74 -26.18 -6.86
N TYR A 61 5.60 -26.70 -6.41
CA TYR A 61 4.86 -26.14 -5.29
C TYR A 61 4.73 -27.17 -4.18
N LEU A 62 5.41 -26.91 -3.06
CA LEU A 62 5.32 -27.74 -1.87
C LEU A 62 4.34 -27.08 -0.90
N HIS A 63 3.19 -27.74 -0.71
CA HIS A 63 2.11 -27.30 0.18
C HIS A 63 2.21 -28.02 1.52
N SER A 64 2.03 -27.30 2.61
CA SER A 64 2.06 -27.86 3.96
C SER A 64 0.67 -28.31 4.39
N SER A 65 0.60 -29.53 4.89
CA SER A 65 -0.63 -30.12 5.46
C SER A 65 -1.08 -29.42 6.75
N ALA A 66 -0.20 -28.60 7.36
CA ALA A 66 -0.52 -27.79 8.53
C ALA A 66 0.20 -26.44 8.44
N SER A 67 -0.57 -25.35 8.46
CA SER A 67 -0.04 -23.98 8.38
C SER A 67 1.02 -23.71 9.45
N LEU A 68 2.17 -23.19 9.04
CA LEU A 68 3.30 -22.91 9.91
C LEU A 68 3.30 -21.44 10.37
N PRO A 69 3.45 -21.13 11.66
CA PRO A 69 3.55 -19.75 12.12
C PRO A 69 4.83 -19.08 11.59
N ARG A 70 4.68 -17.99 10.82
CA ARG A 70 5.85 -17.24 10.32
C ARG A 70 6.72 -16.71 11.46
N SER A 71 6.15 -16.42 12.63
CA SER A 71 6.91 -15.98 13.80
C SER A 71 7.95 -16.99 14.28
N GLU A 72 7.83 -18.26 13.89
CA GLU A 72 8.77 -19.30 14.31
C GLU A 72 9.99 -19.44 13.41
N TYR A 73 10.00 -18.90 12.18
CA TYR A 73 11.07 -19.09 11.20
C TYR A 73 11.44 -17.77 10.55
N ASP A 74 12.72 -17.53 10.23
CA ASP A 74 13.15 -16.25 9.64
C ASP A 74 13.71 -16.37 8.22
N VAL A 75 14.18 -17.57 7.85
CA VAL A 75 14.87 -17.82 6.59
C VAL A 75 14.35 -19.12 5.96
N LEU A 76 14.10 -19.08 4.66
CA LEU A 76 14.01 -20.26 3.80
C LEU A 76 15.42 -20.57 3.29
N GLN A 77 15.93 -21.75 3.59
CA GLN A 77 17.24 -22.22 3.17
C GLN A 77 17.09 -23.43 2.25
N PHE A 78 17.91 -23.49 1.20
CA PHE A 78 18.08 -24.66 0.35
C PHE A 78 19.39 -24.55 -0.44
N TRP A 79 19.83 -25.66 -1.02
CA TRP A 79 20.87 -25.69 -2.04
C TRP A 79 20.25 -25.79 -3.42
N ILE A 80 20.85 -25.13 -4.42
CA ILE A 80 20.43 -25.23 -5.82
C ILE A 80 21.61 -25.55 -6.74
N ASN A 81 21.41 -26.43 -7.71
CA ASN A 81 22.38 -26.78 -8.75
C ASN A 81 21.67 -26.84 -10.12
N GLY A 82 22.23 -26.18 -11.13
CA GLY A 82 21.62 -26.06 -12.45
C GLY A 82 21.91 -27.21 -13.42
N GLY A 83 22.45 -28.33 -12.92
CA GLY A 83 22.81 -29.48 -13.73
C GLY A 83 24.00 -29.18 -14.65
N GLU A 84 24.02 -29.82 -15.82
CA GLU A 84 25.14 -29.69 -16.76
C GLU A 84 25.27 -28.27 -17.34
N THR A 85 24.15 -27.59 -17.61
CA THR A 85 24.14 -26.32 -18.36
C THR A 85 23.98 -25.08 -17.50
N GLY A 86 23.27 -25.18 -16.36
CA GLY A 86 22.88 -24.03 -15.56
C GLY A 86 22.00 -23.02 -16.32
N GLY A 87 21.79 -21.86 -15.69
CA GLY A 87 21.05 -20.73 -16.28
C GLY A 87 19.55 -20.72 -16.02
N GLN A 88 19.03 -21.70 -15.29
CA GLN A 88 17.62 -21.74 -14.92
C GLN A 88 17.28 -20.55 -14.02
N LYS A 89 16.21 -19.82 -14.34
CA LYS A 89 15.70 -18.70 -13.54
C LYS A 89 14.46 -19.13 -12.78
N VAL A 90 14.56 -19.09 -11.46
CA VAL A 90 13.53 -19.56 -10.53
C VAL A 90 13.10 -18.38 -9.66
N ARG A 91 11.83 -17.99 -9.73
CA ARG A 91 11.24 -17.09 -8.73
C ARG A 91 10.69 -17.90 -7.57
N VAL A 92 11.08 -17.54 -6.35
CA VAL A 92 10.56 -18.15 -5.13
C VAL A 92 9.46 -17.27 -4.57
N VAL A 93 8.29 -17.87 -4.34
CA VAL A 93 7.10 -17.23 -3.74
C VAL A 93 6.55 -18.10 -2.63
N VAL A 94 5.71 -17.51 -1.79
CA VAL A 94 5.09 -18.15 -0.63
C VAL A 94 3.58 -18.00 -0.69
N ALA A 95 2.87 -19.00 -0.18
CA ALA A 95 1.43 -19.01 -0.05
C ALA A 95 1.00 -18.74 1.40
N ASP A 96 0.01 -17.86 1.56
CA ASP A 96 -0.57 -17.48 2.85
C ASP A 96 -1.54 -18.55 3.39
N GLU A 97 -2.19 -18.27 4.54
CA GLU A 97 -3.19 -19.15 5.14
C GLU A 97 -4.39 -19.53 4.25
N ASN A 98 -4.64 -18.78 3.17
CA ASN A 98 -5.73 -18.99 2.23
C ASN A 98 -5.25 -19.64 0.92
N ASP A 99 -4.02 -20.14 0.89
CA ASP A 99 -3.33 -20.68 -0.29
C ASP A 99 -3.17 -19.63 -1.42
N ALA A 100 -3.21 -18.33 -1.08
CA ALA A 100 -2.95 -17.26 -2.01
C ALA A 100 -1.45 -16.95 -2.07
N PHE A 101 -0.88 -16.92 -3.28
CA PHE A 101 0.50 -16.50 -3.49
C PHE A 101 0.65 -14.99 -3.32
N LEU A 102 1.69 -14.58 -2.60
CA LEU A 102 2.06 -13.16 -2.50
C LEU A 102 2.77 -12.66 -3.76
N GLU A 103 2.67 -11.35 -4.01
CA GLU A 103 3.30 -10.68 -5.16
C GLU A 103 4.83 -10.62 -5.00
N GLU A 104 5.32 -10.43 -3.76
CA GLU A 104 6.73 -10.40 -3.44
C GLU A 104 7.41 -11.74 -3.75
N SER A 105 8.54 -11.67 -4.45
CA SER A 105 9.31 -12.85 -4.82
C SER A 105 10.80 -12.56 -4.85
N VAL A 106 11.59 -13.63 -4.76
CA VAL A 106 13.05 -13.56 -4.92
C VAL A 106 13.46 -14.46 -6.08
N GLU A 107 14.15 -13.89 -7.07
CA GLU A 107 14.69 -14.65 -8.19
C GLU A 107 16.07 -15.23 -7.86
N VAL A 108 16.26 -16.50 -8.23
CA VAL A 108 17.48 -17.27 -8.08
C VAL A 108 17.86 -17.82 -9.45
N THR A 109 19.13 -17.70 -9.82
CA THR A 109 19.66 -18.30 -11.06
C THR A 109 20.58 -19.48 -10.72
N ALA A 110 20.19 -20.68 -11.15
CA ALA A 110 20.96 -21.89 -10.90
C ALA A 110 22.27 -21.89 -11.71
N GLN A 111 23.37 -22.28 -11.07
CA GLN A 111 24.69 -22.34 -11.68
C GLN A 111 24.98 -23.74 -12.23
N ALA A 112 25.69 -23.81 -13.36
CA ALA A 112 26.10 -25.07 -13.95
C ALA A 112 27.08 -25.81 -13.03
N GLN A 113 26.85 -27.11 -12.82
CA GLN A 113 27.77 -28.04 -12.16
C GLN A 113 28.24 -27.58 -10.77
N SER A 114 27.42 -26.80 -10.06
CA SER A 114 27.78 -26.25 -8.76
C SER A 114 26.57 -26.09 -7.86
N TRP A 115 26.67 -26.68 -6.66
CA TRP A 115 25.71 -26.44 -5.59
C TRP A 115 25.97 -25.07 -4.96
N THR A 116 24.98 -24.20 -5.05
CA THR A 116 24.99 -22.87 -4.46
C THR A 116 24.04 -22.83 -3.27
N PRO A 117 24.48 -22.37 -2.08
CA PRO A 117 23.57 -22.20 -0.95
C PRO A 117 22.70 -20.98 -1.18
N VAL A 118 21.41 -21.11 -0.92
CA VAL A 118 20.41 -20.05 -1.03
C VAL A 118 19.75 -19.87 0.32
N GLU A 119 19.78 -18.64 0.82
CA GLU A 119 19.15 -18.23 2.07
C GLU A 119 18.29 -17.01 1.77
N ILE A 120 16.96 -17.19 1.81
CA ILE A 120 15.99 -16.13 1.55
C ILE A 120 15.38 -15.70 2.88
N PRO A 121 15.65 -14.45 3.34
CA PRO A 121 14.90 -13.91 4.46
C PRO A 121 13.42 -13.89 4.11
N LEU A 122 12.59 -14.52 4.94
CA LEU A 122 11.16 -14.62 4.65
C LEU A 122 10.47 -13.25 4.58
N SER A 123 11.07 -12.21 5.18
CA SER A 123 10.61 -10.81 5.05
C SER A 123 10.75 -10.24 3.63
N LYS A 124 11.51 -10.89 2.73
CA LYS A 124 11.61 -10.54 1.31
C LYS A 124 10.52 -11.18 0.45
N LEU A 125 9.77 -12.12 1.01
CA LEU A 125 8.69 -12.84 0.35
C LEU A 125 7.31 -12.34 0.80
N GLY A 126 7.24 -11.12 1.32
CA GLY A 126 6.01 -10.49 1.79
C GLY A 126 5.78 -10.62 3.30
N ASN A 127 4.66 -10.07 3.77
CA ASN A 127 4.30 -10.04 5.19
C ASN A 127 3.25 -11.13 5.49
N LEU A 128 3.73 -12.28 5.97
CA LEU A 128 2.89 -13.44 6.27
C LEU A 128 2.64 -13.58 7.77
N ARG A 129 1.43 -14.04 8.12
CA ARG A 129 1.13 -14.54 9.47
C ARG A 129 1.41 -16.03 9.57
N LEU A 130 0.91 -16.80 8.59
CA LEU A 130 1.16 -18.24 8.45
C LEU A 130 1.76 -18.54 7.07
N ILE A 131 2.48 -19.65 6.97
CA ILE A 131 3.03 -20.19 5.73
C ILE A 131 2.29 -21.49 5.42
N ASN A 132 1.53 -21.53 4.33
CA ASN A 132 0.89 -22.76 3.85
C ASN A 132 1.69 -23.45 2.75
N GLY A 133 2.59 -22.74 2.07
CA GLY A 133 3.34 -23.36 0.99
C GLY A 133 4.43 -22.48 0.41
N ILE A 134 5.32 -23.11 -0.34
CA ILE A 134 6.45 -22.45 -1.00
C ILE A 134 6.53 -22.97 -2.42
N ALA A 135 6.59 -22.05 -3.39
CA ALA A 135 6.72 -22.40 -4.79
C ALA A 135 8.02 -21.87 -5.39
N TRP A 136 8.72 -22.75 -6.10
CA TRP A 136 9.82 -22.45 -7.00
C TRP A 136 9.26 -22.43 -8.41
N GLN A 137 8.94 -21.25 -8.92
CA GLN A 137 8.26 -21.06 -10.20
C GLN A 137 9.23 -20.57 -11.30
N ASP A 138 8.98 -20.99 -12.54
CA ASP A 138 9.60 -20.42 -13.73
C ASP A 138 9.47 -18.88 -13.76
N ALA A 139 10.59 -18.20 -14.01
CA ALA A 139 10.64 -16.75 -14.18
C ALA A 139 10.89 -16.32 -15.65
N THR A 140 10.90 -17.26 -16.59
CA THR A 140 11.20 -16.99 -18.01
C THR A 140 9.97 -16.95 -18.90
N GLY A 141 8.87 -17.58 -18.50
CA GLY A 141 7.69 -17.80 -19.32
C GLY A 141 7.85 -18.95 -20.34
N TYR A 142 8.90 -19.77 -20.21
CA TYR A 142 9.23 -20.88 -21.10
C TYR A 142 9.61 -22.14 -20.32
N THR A 143 9.77 -23.25 -21.03
CA THR A 143 10.33 -24.48 -20.44
C THR A 143 11.79 -24.26 -20.06
N GLN A 144 12.24 -24.95 -19.01
CA GLN A 144 13.63 -24.87 -18.55
C GLN A 144 14.19 -26.27 -18.28
N PRO A 145 15.48 -26.51 -18.56
CA PRO A 145 16.11 -27.80 -18.29
C PRO A 145 16.17 -28.10 -16.78
N PRO A 146 16.41 -29.37 -16.40
CA PRO A 146 16.42 -29.79 -15.01
C PRO A 146 17.36 -28.95 -14.13
N PHE A 147 16.90 -28.58 -12.94
CA PHE A 147 17.72 -28.11 -11.84
C PHE A 147 17.44 -28.98 -10.61
N TYR A 148 18.31 -28.89 -9.61
CA TYR A 148 18.29 -29.75 -8.44
C TYR A 148 18.21 -28.90 -7.17
N LEU A 149 17.38 -29.32 -6.23
CA LEU A 149 17.22 -28.74 -4.90
C LEU A 149 17.60 -29.76 -3.84
N ASP A 150 18.23 -29.30 -2.76
CA ASP A 150 18.59 -30.16 -1.63
C ASP A 150 18.56 -29.40 -0.30
N GLY A 151 18.32 -30.10 0.80
CA GLY A 151 18.27 -29.54 2.15
C GLY A 151 17.30 -28.37 2.31
N VAL A 152 16.09 -28.47 1.75
CA VAL A 152 15.08 -27.41 1.80
C VAL A 152 14.50 -27.32 3.20
N ALA A 153 14.67 -26.18 3.87
CA ALA A 153 14.23 -26.00 5.25
C ALA A 153 13.76 -24.56 5.53
N LEU A 154 12.81 -24.44 6.44
CA LEU A 154 12.53 -23.18 7.15
C LEU A 154 13.28 -23.21 8.47
N VAL A 155 14.03 -22.14 8.75
CA VAL A 155 14.90 -22.06 9.92
C VAL A 155 14.73 -20.73 10.65
N ASN A 156 14.71 -20.81 11.98
CA ASN A 156 14.99 -19.70 12.87
C ASN A 156 16.47 -19.74 13.19
N LEU A 157 17.25 -18.97 12.43
CA LEU A 157 18.68 -18.98 12.64
C LEU A 157 19.07 -18.28 13.96
N ALA A 158 18.14 -17.52 14.59
CA ALA A 158 18.42 -16.62 15.72
C ALA A 158 19.71 -15.80 15.50
N LEU A 159 20.09 -15.63 14.23
CA LEU A 159 21.32 -14.97 13.86
C LEU A 159 21.07 -13.47 14.10
N PRO A 160 22.04 -12.73 14.65
CA PRO A 160 22.08 -11.32 14.32
C PRO A 160 22.02 -11.26 12.79
N PRO A 161 21.13 -10.43 12.20
CA PRO A 161 20.84 -10.47 10.77
C PRO A 161 22.15 -10.63 9.99
N ILE A 162 22.21 -11.63 9.09
CA ILE A 162 23.31 -11.74 8.12
C ILE A 162 23.52 -10.33 7.62
N ALA A 163 24.73 -9.82 7.79
CA ALA A 163 25.07 -8.51 7.27
C ALA A 163 24.70 -8.57 5.78
N THR A 164 23.61 -7.88 5.42
CA THR A 164 23.36 -7.48 4.05
C THR A 164 24.71 -7.07 3.49
N PRO A 165 25.13 -7.49 2.27
CA PRO A 165 26.35 -6.94 1.68
C PRO A 165 26.33 -5.44 1.97
N PRO A 166 27.38 -4.88 2.63
CA PRO A 166 27.29 -3.55 3.20
C PRO A 166 26.66 -2.69 2.14
N PRO A 167 25.51 -2.03 2.43
CA PRO A 167 24.74 -1.32 1.42
C PRO A 167 25.76 -0.55 0.62
N VAL A 168 25.82 -0.78 -0.72
CA VAL A 168 26.80 -0.16 -1.62
C VAL A 168 27.03 1.22 -1.07
N ALA A 169 28.23 1.48 -0.53
CA ALA A 169 28.41 2.56 0.45
C ALA A 169 27.66 3.76 -0.07
N GLY A 170 26.53 4.05 0.57
CA GLY A 170 25.69 5.17 0.14
C GLY A 170 26.58 6.41 0.14
N PRO A 171 26.22 7.46 -0.59
CA PRO A 171 26.94 8.71 -0.47
C PRO A 171 27.14 9.03 1.03
N SER A 172 28.37 9.39 1.41
CA SER A 172 28.70 9.63 2.81
C SER A 172 27.74 10.67 3.40
N LEU A 173 26.91 10.27 4.36
CA LEU A 173 26.04 11.18 5.10
C LEU A 173 26.76 11.62 6.37
N ASN A 174 27.10 12.90 6.45
CA ASN A 174 27.61 13.50 7.68
C ASN A 174 26.46 14.24 8.39
N VAL A 175 26.23 13.92 9.66
CA VAL A 175 25.23 14.60 10.49
C VAL A 175 25.95 15.37 11.60
N ASP A 176 26.17 16.67 11.37
CA ASP A 176 26.69 17.58 12.38
C ASP A 176 25.55 18.17 13.21
N ARG A 177 25.44 17.77 14.48
CA ARG A 177 24.39 18.25 15.41
C ARG A 177 24.63 19.68 15.92
N THR A 178 25.76 20.28 15.58
CA THR A 178 26.16 21.62 16.02
C THR A 178 26.05 22.67 14.93
N ALA A 179 26.06 22.25 13.66
CA ALA A 179 25.87 23.12 12.51
C ALA A 179 24.42 23.61 12.39
N GLU A 180 24.26 24.88 11.98
CA GLU A 180 23.01 25.49 11.50
C GLU A 180 21.74 25.18 12.30
N ARG A 181 21.86 25.15 13.63
CA ARG A 181 20.72 24.81 14.50
C ARG A 181 19.60 25.84 14.37
N HIS A 182 18.43 25.38 13.99
CA HIS A 182 17.18 26.12 14.07
C HIS A 182 16.05 25.23 14.60
N PRO A 183 14.98 25.81 15.18
CA PRO A 183 13.79 25.04 15.52
C PRO A 183 13.16 24.42 14.27
N ILE A 184 12.67 23.19 14.39
CA ILE A 184 11.74 22.60 13.42
C ILE A 184 10.34 22.92 13.95
N SER A 185 9.58 23.73 13.22
CA SER A 185 8.20 24.01 13.60
C SER A 185 7.39 22.71 13.50
N PRO A 186 6.62 22.31 14.52
CA PRO A 186 5.74 21.14 14.42
C PRO A 186 4.65 21.35 13.34
N ASP A 187 4.33 22.59 13.00
CA ASP A 187 3.27 22.91 12.04
C ASP A 187 3.58 22.46 10.60
N ILE A 188 4.82 22.00 10.30
CA ILE A 188 5.16 21.40 9.00
C ILE A 188 4.50 20.03 8.77
N TYR A 189 4.01 19.39 9.83
CA TYR A 189 3.37 18.07 9.77
C TYR A 189 1.83 18.17 9.69
N GLY A 190 1.31 19.31 9.23
CA GLY A 190 -0.13 19.55 9.12
C GLY A 190 -0.83 18.67 8.09
N ILE A 191 -2.12 18.40 8.32
CA ILE A 191 -2.95 17.55 7.46
C ILE A 191 -4.28 18.26 7.12
N ASN A 192 -4.75 18.14 5.88
CA ASN A 192 -6.09 18.60 5.49
C ASN A 192 -7.14 17.56 5.92
N TYR A 193 -8.24 18.00 6.53
CA TYR A 193 -9.42 17.15 6.78
C TYR A 193 -9.22 15.83 7.54
N ALA A 194 -8.15 15.66 8.33
CA ALA A 194 -7.99 14.47 9.19
C ALA A 194 -9.19 14.28 10.14
N ASP A 195 -9.68 13.04 10.31
CA ASP A 195 -10.72 12.76 11.30
C ASP A 195 -10.19 12.87 12.74
N GLU A 196 -11.07 12.79 13.73
CA GLU A 196 -10.72 13.00 15.14
C GLU A 196 -9.80 11.91 15.68
N ALA A 197 -10.00 10.65 15.26
CA ALA A 197 -9.17 9.54 15.71
C ALA A 197 -7.74 9.66 15.19
N LEU A 198 -7.59 9.99 13.91
CA LEU A 198 -6.29 10.21 13.29
C LEU A 198 -5.60 11.45 13.87
N ALA A 199 -6.34 12.54 14.11
CA ALA A 199 -5.78 13.73 14.74
C ALA A 199 -5.26 13.43 16.16
N GLN A 200 -5.99 12.61 16.92
CA GLN A 200 -5.57 12.17 18.25
C GLN A 200 -4.35 11.23 18.20
N GLU A 201 -4.34 10.25 17.30
CA GLU A 201 -3.24 9.29 17.15
C GLU A 201 -1.92 9.99 16.82
N LEU A 202 -1.96 10.95 15.89
CA LEU A 202 -0.77 11.66 15.43
C LEU A 202 -0.37 12.83 16.33
N SER A 203 -1.18 13.16 17.35
CA SER A 203 -1.06 14.43 18.08
C SER A 203 -0.94 15.60 17.08
N LEU A 204 -1.87 15.65 16.13
CA LEU A 204 -1.78 16.49 14.93
C LEU A 204 -1.54 17.96 15.30
N PRO A 205 -0.43 18.59 14.86
CA PRO A 205 -0.12 19.95 15.29
C PRO A 205 -1.03 21.00 14.67
N VAL A 206 -1.41 20.83 13.39
CA VAL A 206 -2.29 21.76 12.68
C VAL A 206 -3.15 21.02 11.66
N ARG A 207 -4.43 21.37 11.59
CA ARG A 207 -5.38 20.85 10.62
C ARG A 207 -5.89 21.98 9.74
N ARG A 208 -5.86 21.77 8.43
CA ARG A 208 -6.28 22.77 7.44
C ARG A 208 -7.67 22.46 6.87
N TRP A 209 -8.55 23.45 6.92
CA TRP A 209 -9.82 23.50 6.22
C TRP A 209 -9.69 24.46 5.04
N GLY A 210 -9.67 23.89 3.83
CA GLY A 210 -9.42 24.67 2.62
C GLY A 210 -9.64 23.87 1.34
N GLY A 211 -9.40 24.50 0.19
CA GLY A 211 -9.64 23.92 -1.14
C GLY A 211 -10.69 24.71 -1.91
N ASN A 212 -10.95 24.30 -3.15
CA ASN A 212 -11.77 25.03 -4.10
C ASN A 212 -13.14 25.42 -3.53
N ALA A 213 -13.91 24.45 -3.00
CA ALA A 213 -15.24 24.71 -2.43
C ALA A 213 -15.22 25.71 -1.26
N THR A 214 -14.19 25.70 -0.41
CA THR A 214 -14.09 26.64 0.74
C THR A 214 -13.92 28.10 0.31
N THR A 215 -13.46 28.34 -0.93
CA THR A 215 -13.39 29.70 -1.53
C THR A 215 -14.75 30.36 -1.63
N ARG A 216 -15.82 29.55 -1.72
CA ARG A 216 -17.22 29.95 -1.91
C ARG A 216 -18.10 29.37 -0.79
N TYR A 217 -17.58 29.18 0.40
CA TYR A 217 -18.39 28.72 1.53
C TYR A 217 -19.18 29.90 2.13
N ASN A 218 -20.42 29.65 2.54
CA ASN A 218 -21.21 30.56 3.34
C ASN A 218 -21.40 29.96 4.74
N TRP A 219 -20.78 30.56 5.76
CA TRP A 219 -20.87 30.10 7.15
C TRP A 219 -22.26 30.28 7.78
N GLN A 220 -23.05 31.24 7.27
CA GLN A 220 -24.40 31.50 7.75
C GLN A 220 -25.39 30.42 7.32
N ASN A 221 -25.18 29.86 6.13
CA ASN A 221 -26.05 28.85 5.52
C ASN A 221 -25.42 27.44 5.52
N ASP A 222 -24.17 27.33 5.95
CA ASP A 222 -23.35 26.11 5.94
C ASP A 222 -23.37 25.40 4.58
N THR A 223 -23.08 26.17 3.53
CA THR A 223 -23.21 25.76 2.12
C THR A 223 -22.05 26.28 1.30
N ALA A 224 -21.49 25.45 0.43
CA ALA A 224 -20.44 25.83 -0.49
C ALA A 224 -20.90 25.68 -1.94
N ASN A 225 -20.43 26.58 -2.81
CA ASN A 225 -20.47 26.31 -4.24
C ASN A 225 -19.29 25.39 -4.62
N ARG A 226 -19.55 24.30 -5.34
CA ARG A 226 -18.52 23.32 -5.73
C ARG A 226 -17.66 23.77 -6.92
N ALA A 227 -17.90 24.97 -7.45
CA ALA A 227 -17.17 25.53 -8.59
C ALA A 227 -17.13 24.52 -9.76
N SER A 228 -16.04 24.51 -10.53
CA SER A 228 -15.85 23.54 -11.62
C SER A 228 -15.60 22.11 -11.13
N ASP A 229 -15.37 21.88 -9.83
CA ASP A 229 -15.17 20.52 -9.32
C ASP A 229 -16.47 19.70 -9.42
N TRP A 230 -17.62 20.38 -9.30
CA TRP A 230 -18.93 19.76 -9.43
C TRP A 230 -20.02 20.75 -9.92
N PHE A 231 -20.13 20.89 -11.25
CA PHE A 231 -21.21 21.58 -11.97
C PHE A 231 -21.66 22.96 -11.44
N PHE A 232 -20.76 23.71 -10.79
CA PHE A 232 -21.03 25.03 -10.20
C PHE A 232 -22.23 25.04 -9.25
N GLU A 233 -22.44 23.92 -8.56
CA GLU A 233 -23.60 23.74 -7.69
C GLU A 233 -23.36 24.33 -6.32
N ASN A 234 -24.38 25.01 -5.78
CA ASN A 234 -24.49 25.14 -4.34
C ASN A 234 -24.91 23.79 -3.76
N ILE A 235 -24.09 23.26 -2.85
CA ILE A 235 -24.41 22.04 -2.12
C ILE A 235 -24.23 22.32 -0.63
N PRO A 236 -25.29 22.16 0.19
CA PRO A 236 -25.15 22.29 1.63
C PRO A 236 -24.18 21.24 2.19
N GLU A 237 -23.37 21.65 3.17
CA GLU A 237 -22.55 20.70 3.94
C GLU A 237 -23.45 19.79 4.77
N GLU A 238 -23.03 18.54 4.97
CA GLU A 238 -23.75 17.61 5.84
C GLU A 238 -23.80 18.19 7.26
N ASN A 239 -25.01 18.39 7.78
CA ASN A 239 -25.25 18.96 9.10
C ASN A 239 -26.48 18.29 9.71
N ALA A 240 -26.33 17.71 10.89
CA ALA A 240 -27.41 17.03 11.59
C ALA A 240 -28.45 18.00 12.19
N ASN A 241 -28.05 19.24 12.48
CA ASN A 241 -28.87 20.26 13.15
C ASN A 241 -28.89 21.58 12.33
N PRO A 242 -29.30 21.56 11.04
CA PRO A 242 -29.25 22.75 10.18
C PRO A 242 -30.15 23.90 10.66
N GLU A 243 -31.11 23.65 11.55
CA GLU A 243 -31.95 24.64 12.19
C GLU A 243 -31.21 25.53 13.21
N LEU A 244 -30.01 25.14 13.65
CA LEU A 244 -29.19 25.90 14.60
C LEU A 244 -28.27 26.92 13.92
N LEU A 245 -28.20 26.91 12.58
CA LEU A 245 -27.34 27.77 11.81
C LEU A 245 -27.55 29.26 12.14
N PRO A 246 -26.45 30.07 12.21
CA PRO A 246 -25.09 29.69 11.84
C PRO A 246 -24.34 28.82 12.86
N ASN A 247 -24.89 28.62 14.06
CA ASN A 247 -24.21 27.80 15.07
C ASN A 247 -24.16 26.34 14.62
N GLU A 248 -23.10 25.65 15.02
CA GLU A 248 -22.83 24.27 14.63
C GLU A 248 -22.65 24.11 13.12
N SER A 249 -22.23 25.15 12.40
CA SER A 249 -21.83 25.05 10.99
C SER A 249 -20.63 24.10 10.81
N ALA A 250 -20.33 23.66 9.59
CA ALA A 250 -19.15 22.86 9.31
C ALA A 250 -17.85 23.54 9.78
N ALA A 251 -17.78 24.87 9.70
CA ALA A 251 -16.67 25.65 10.25
C ALA A 251 -16.57 25.51 11.78
N ASP A 252 -17.68 25.64 12.51
CA ASP A 252 -17.70 25.47 13.97
C ASP A 252 -17.29 24.07 14.38
N ARG A 253 -17.87 23.03 13.75
CA ARG A 253 -17.56 21.63 14.03
C ARG A 253 -16.09 21.31 13.75
N PHE A 254 -15.51 21.90 12.71
CA PHE A 254 -14.09 21.76 12.40
C PHE A 254 -13.20 22.35 13.51
N VAL A 255 -13.53 23.55 13.99
CA VAL A 255 -12.81 24.21 15.10
C VAL A 255 -12.97 23.43 16.40
N GLU A 256 -14.18 22.94 16.69
CA GLU A 256 -14.49 22.23 17.92
C GLU A 256 -13.72 20.91 18.02
N GLN A 257 -13.69 20.11 16.95
CA GLN A 257 -12.89 18.88 16.88
C GLN A 257 -11.41 19.15 17.12
N ASN A 258 -10.88 20.22 16.53
CA ASN A 258 -9.48 20.60 16.72
C ASN A 258 -9.22 21.00 18.17
N GLY A 259 -10.16 21.69 18.82
CA GLY A 259 -10.11 21.98 20.26
C GLY A 259 -10.06 20.73 21.13
N ARG A 260 -10.85 19.70 20.82
CA ARG A 260 -10.87 18.43 21.59
C ARG A 260 -9.56 17.64 21.52
N THR A 261 -8.81 17.78 20.42
CA THR A 261 -7.53 17.08 20.19
C THR A 261 -6.30 17.94 20.47
N GLY A 262 -6.46 19.22 20.82
CA GLY A 262 -5.35 20.17 20.97
C GLY A 262 -4.70 20.57 19.65
N THR A 263 -5.37 20.33 18.52
CA THR A 263 -4.90 20.65 17.16
C THR A 263 -5.12 22.12 16.84
N LYS A 264 -4.18 22.80 16.18
CA LYS A 264 -4.41 24.17 15.68
C LYS A 264 -5.30 24.17 14.44
N THR A 265 -6.14 25.20 14.31
CA THR A 265 -6.97 25.40 13.11
C THR A 265 -6.28 26.34 12.12
N LEU A 266 -6.15 25.90 10.86
CA LEU A 266 -5.87 26.75 9.70
C LEU A 266 -7.10 26.76 8.78
N MET A 267 -7.81 27.88 8.68
CA MET A 267 -9.11 27.95 8.02
C MET A 267 -9.14 28.98 6.89
N THR A 268 -9.68 28.59 5.73
CA THR A 268 -9.98 29.53 4.64
C THR A 268 -11.19 30.40 5.00
N VAL A 269 -11.03 31.72 4.85
CA VAL A 269 -12.16 32.66 4.85
C VAL A 269 -12.46 33.07 3.39
N PRO A 270 -13.70 32.92 2.91
CA PRO A 270 -14.10 33.33 1.56
C PRO A 270 -13.89 34.84 1.34
N LEU A 271 -13.09 35.22 0.35
CA LEU A 271 -12.82 36.63 -0.01
C LEU A 271 -12.97 36.92 -1.51
N ILE A 272 -13.51 35.98 -2.29
CA ILE A 272 -13.59 36.08 -3.75
C ILE A 272 -14.73 37.00 -4.24
N GLY A 273 -15.57 37.49 -3.33
CA GLY A 273 -16.63 38.45 -3.60
C GLY A 273 -18.04 37.88 -3.76
N TRP A 274 -18.21 36.56 -3.94
CA TRP A 274 -19.52 35.91 -4.04
C TRP A 274 -19.59 34.66 -3.18
N THR A 275 -20.73 34.40 -2.56
CA THR A 275 -20.96 33.22 -1.71
C THR A 275 -22.40 32.71 -1.85
N PRO A 276 -22.71 31.41 -1.66
CA PRO A 276 -24.06 30.88 -1.75
C PRO A 276 -25.10 31.68 -0.97
N LYS A 277 -26.23 32.00 -1.59
CA LYS A 277 -27.26 32.87 -0.99
C LYS A 277 -28.24 32.13 -0.06
N THR A 278 -28.37 30.82 -0.22
CA THR A 278 -29.25 29.96 0.61
C THR A 278 -28.55 28.62 0.88
N ARG A 279 -29.22 27.77 1.69
CA ARG A 279 -28.88 26.36 1.89
C ARG A 279 -29.47 25.44 0.81
N GLU A 280 -30.25 25.99 -0.12
CA GLU A 280 -30.86 25.21 -1.19
C GLU A 280 -29.82 24.82 -2.23
N VAL A 281 -30.08 23.69 -2.87
CA VAL A 281 -29.33 23.28 -4.05
C VAL A 281 -29.70 24.20 -5.21
N ASN A 282 -28.70 24.83 -5.81
CA ASN A 282 -28.88 25.69 -6.98
C ASN A 282 -27.76 25.44 -8.00
N CYS A 283 -28.09 25.53 -9.29
CA CYS A 283 -27.15 25.37 -10.39
C CYS A 283 -26.59 26.72 -10.85
N GLY A 284 -25.26 26.89 -10.91
CA GLY A 284 -24.64 28.10 -11.46
C GLY A 284 -24.84 28.27 -12.97
N PHE A 285 -25.04 27.15 -13.67
CA PHE A 285 -25.35 27.08 -15.10
C PHE A 285 -26.54 26.15 -15.35
N SER A 286 -27.73 26.55 -14.89
CA SER A 286 -28.99 25.84 -15.19
C SER A 286 -29.17 25.65 -16.71
N ILE A 287 -29.38 24.41 -17.16
CA ILE A 287 -29.62 24.06 -18.56
C ILE A 287 -30.96 24.63 -19.03
N ALA A 288 -31.98 24.62 -18.18
CA ALA A 288 -33.26 25.25 -18.47
C ALA A 288 -33.14 26.76 -18.74
N LYS A 289 -32.18 27.44 -18.08
CA LYS A 289 -31.95 28.89 -18.23
C LYS A 289 -30.96 29.23 -19.35
N TYR A 290 -29.86 28.49 -19.44
CA TYR A 290 -28.71 28.81 -20.30
C TYR A 290 -28.58 27.95 -21.55
N GLY A 291 -29.47 26.96 -21.71
CA GLY A 291 -29.51 26.06 -22.86
C GLY A 291 -28.63 24.82 -22.71
N PRO A 292 -28.60 23.97 -23.76
CA PRO A 292 -27.85 22.71 -23.77
C PRO A 292 -26.36 22.90 -23.55
N GLN A 293 -25.78 22.04 -22.71
CA GLN A 293 -24.38 22.04 -22.33
C GLN A 293 -23.75 20.67 -22.62
N GLN A 294 -22.42 20.61 -22.67
CA GLN A 294 -21.70 19.36 -23.00
C GLN A 294 -21.91 18.28 -21.94
N GLU A 295 -21.98 18.69 -20.68
CA GLU A 295 -22.14 17.81 -19.53
C GLU A 295 -23.13 18.40 -18.53
N SER A 296 -23.75 17.52 -17.75
CA SER A 296 -24.65 17.85 -16.65
C SER A 296 -24.46 16.86 -15.52
N ASP A 297 -24.74 17.27 -14.29
CA ASP A 297 -24.77 16.34 -13.15
C ASP A 297 -25.82 15.23 -13.42
N PRO A 298 -25.44 13.93 -13.39
CA PRO A 298 -26.39 12.83 -13.58
C PRO A 298 -27.47 12.72 -12.49
N TRP A 299 -27.20 13.22 -11.28
CA TRP A 299 -28.17 13.30 -10.19
C TRP A 299 -29.03 14.57 -10.24
N ARG A 300 -28.56 15.60 -10.94
CA ARG A 300 -29.23 16.91 -11.10
C ARG A 300 -29.07 17.39 -12.52
N THR A 301 -29.88 16.82 -13.41
CA THR A 301 -29.74 17.01 -14.86
C THR A 301 -29.96 18.44 -15.35
N ASP A 302 -30.45 19.36 -14.51
CA ASP A 302 -30.49 20.79 -14.84
C ASP A 302 -29.16 21.51 -14.57
N CYS A 303 -28.26 20.97 -13.74
CA CYS A 303 -26.98 21.60 -13.42
C CYS A 303 -25.94 21.24 -14.49
N GLY A 304 -25.66 22.19 -15.38
CA GLY A 304 -24.67 22.01 -16.44
C GLY A 304 -23.25 22.50 -16.06
N ASN A 305 -22.28 22.13 -16.89
CA ASN A 305 -20.85 22.43 -16.68
C ASN A 305 -20.39 23.82 -17.14
N GLY A 306 -21.31 24.67 -17.60
CA GLY A 306 -21.03 26.01 -18.13
C GLY A 306 -20.39 26.05 -19.51
N VAL A 307 -20.42 24.95 -20.28
CA VAL A 307 -19.81 24.85 -21.61
C VAL A 307 -20.84 24.43 -22.66
N ASP A 308 -20.95 25.22 -23.73
CA ASP A 308 -21.88 24.97 -24.84
C ASP A 308 -21.45 23.78 -25.72
N GLY A 309 -22.34 23.30 -26.59
CA GLY A 309 -22.05 22.18 -27.49
C GLY A 309 -20.88 22.41 -28.48
N SER A 310 -20.39 23.64 -28.62
CA SER A 310 -19.23 23.99 -29.44
C SER A 310 -17.93 24.09 -28.62
N GLY A 311 -17.98 23.87 -27.30
CA GLY A 311 -16.82 23.94 -26.41
C GLY A 311 -16.52 25.35 -25.88
N ASN A 312 -17.41 26.32 -26.06
CA ASN A 312 -17.23 27.66 -25.50
C ASN A 312 -17.83 27.77 -24.11
N VAL A 313 -17.16 28.53 -23.23
CA VAL A 313 -17.74 28.91 -21.94
C VAL A 313 -18.97 29.76 -22.18
N ILE A 314 -20.09 29.41 -21.54
CA ILE A 314 -21.32 30.19 -21.58
C ILE A 314 -21.05 31.55 -20.90
N PRO A 315 -21.13 32.67 -21.64
CA PRO A 315 -20.80 33.98 -21.09
C PRO A 315 -21.96 34.53 -20.24
N ASN A 316 -21.62 35.39 -19.27
CA ASN A 316 -22.57 36.22 -18.52
C ASN A 316 -23.69 35.43 -17.81
N ASN A 317 -23.37 34.27 -17.22
CA ASN A 317 -24.30 33.67 -16.26
C ASN A 317 -24.50 34.63 -15.08
N ASP A 318 -25.71 34.62 -14.51
CA ASP A 318 -26.10 35.56 -13.47
C ASP A 318 -25.57 35.02 -12.14
N PRO A 319 -24.59 35.68 -11.48
CA PRO A 319 -24.05 35.19 -10.22
C PRO A 319 -25.14 35.11 -9.14
N THR A 320 -26.23 35.88 -9.28
CA THR A 320 -27.35 35.85 -8.33
C THR A 320 -28.20 34.60 -8.42
N ASP A 321 -28.01 33.73 -9.43
CA ASP A 321 -28.68 32.43 -9.49
C ASP A 321 -28.35 31.56 -8.29
N THR A 322 -27.09 31.56 -7.88
CA THR A 322 -26.59 30.78 -6.75
C THR A 322 -26.15 31.65 -5.58
N SER A 323 -25.77 32.90 -5.81
CA SER A 323 -24.90 33.61 -4.87
C SER A 323 -25.38 35.00 -4.50
N LEU A 324 -24.90 35.49 -3.36
CA LEU A 324 -24.95 36.89 -2.95
C LEU A 324 -23.53 37.44 -2.88
N ALA A 325 -23.41 38.76 -2.97
CA ALA A 325 -22.12 39.43 -2.86
C ALA A 325 -21.63 39.39 -1.41
N ILE A 326 -20.34 39.10 -1.21
CA ILE A 326 -19.67 39.23 0.08
C ILE A 326 -19.45 40.71 0.34
N ASP A 327 -19.95 41.20 1.46
CA ASP A 327 -19.76 42.58 1.93
C ASP A 327 -18.96 42.59 3.26
N PRO A 328 -18.53 43.76 3.78
CA PRO A 328 -17.74 43.83 5.00
C PRO A 328 -18.42 43.31 6.28
N SER A 329 -19.72 43.00 6.26
CA SER A 329 -20.47 42.44 7.38
C SER A 329 -20.54 40.90 7.37
N PHE A 330 -20.10 40.26 6.29
CA PHE A 330 -20.00 38.81 6.14
C PHE A 330 -18.74 38.25 6.82
#